data_AF-M9R326-F1
#
_entry.id   AF-M9R326-F1
#
_cell.length_a   1.000
_cell.length_b   1.000
_cell.length_c   1.000
_cell.angle_alpha   90.00
_cell.angle_beta   90.00
_cell.angle_gamma   90.00
#
_symmetry.space_group_name_H-M   'P 1'
#
loop_
_entity.id
_entity.type
_entity.pdbx_description
1 polymer ?
#
loop_
_entity_poly.entity_id
_entity_poly.type
_entity_poly.pdbx_seq_one_letter_code
_entity_poly.pdbx_strand_id
1 'polypeptide(L)'
;MTNKQAITDWLEVAEKNLTNFTKSPFHEQLRTRDRDLYTKVFADKATTLKVLERLFHKARKAKPFELTMSRIQAPLGCWELGKQKDPHGVRFVLSTGESDDEIAYRFVFMVVNARLLNPEDVIRHTCDNRKCLRPDHLIVGSAKENRQDDEARIYAGRGAEGKGQIITGEIAEGVEVSIYPQRLDAGIE
;
A
#
# COMPACT_ATOMS: atom_id res chain seq x y z
N MET A 1 1.91 -1.89 -19.86
CA MET A 1 0.75 -1.09 -19.42
C MET A 1 1.13 0.38 -19.29
N THR A 2 0.26 1.31 -19.68
CA THR A 2 0.50 2.75 -19.44
C THR A 2 0.22 3.09 -17.97
N ASN A 3 0.85 4.13 -17.43
CA ASN A 3 0.57 4.61 -16.07
C ASN A 3 -0.92 4.97 -15.86
N LYS A 4 -1.61 5.38 -16.93
CA LYS A 4 -3.04 5.72 -16.89
C LYS A 4 -3.89 4.46 -16.69
N GLN A 5 -3.60 3.39 -17.43
CA GLN A 5 -4.30 2.12 -17.28
C GLN A 5 -4.13 1.57 -15.85
N ALA A 6 -2.90 1.56 -15.33
CA ALA A 6 -2.63 1.07 -13.99
C ALA A 6 -3.39 1.85 -12.90
N ILE A 7 -3.61 3.16 -13.06
CA ILE A 7 -4.42 3.94 -12.11
C ILE A 7 -5.88 3.48 -12.17
N THR A 8 -6.44 3.34 -13.37
CA THR A 8 -7.80 2.85 -13.57
C THR A 8 -7.99 1.46 -12.96
N ASP A 9 -7.07 0.53 -13.22
CA ASP A 9 -7.13 -0.84 -12.68
C ASP A 9 -7.17 -0.84 -11.14
N TRP A 10 -6.34 -0.01 -10.48
CA TRP A 10 -6.33 0.10 -9.02
C TRP A 10 -7.58 0.77 -8.45
N LEU A 11 -8.18 1.72 -9.17
CA LEU A 11 -9.45 2.33 -8.78
C LEU A 11 -10.60 1.33 -8.88
N GLU A 12 -10.62 0.48 -9.90
CA GLU A 12 -11.61 -0.60 -10.05
C GLU A 12 -11.47 -1.66 -8.94
N VAL A 13 -10.23 -2.04 -8.59
CA VAL A 13 -9.96 -2.95 -7.46
C VAL A 13 -10.45 -2.34 -6.15
N ALA A 14 -10.13 -1.07 -5.88
CA ALA A 14 -10.59 -0.38 -4.69
C ALA A 14 -12.12 -0.31 -4.65
N GLU A 15 -12.77 0.04 -5.76
CA GLU A 15 -14.23 0.10 -5.84
C GLU A 15 -14.88 -1.26 -5.53
N LYS A 16 -14.35 -2.34 -6.10
CA LYS A 16 -14.81 -3.70 -5.84
C LYS A 16 -14.67 -4.08 -4.37
N ASN A 17 -13.51 -3.82 -3.78
CA ASN A 17 -13.23 -4.17 -2.39
C ASN A 17 -14.11 -3.36 -1.42
N LEU A 18 -14.30 -2.06 -1.66
CA LEU A 18 -15.20 -1.21 -0.88
C LEU A 18 -16.65 -1.66 -0.98
N THR A 19 -17.10 -2.10 -2.18
CA THR A 19 -18.47 -2.59 -2.38
C THR A 19 -18.71 -3.92 -1.64
N ASN A 20 -17.68 -4.77 -1.56
CA ASN A 20 -17.75 -6.06 -0.86
C ASN A 20 -17.45 -5.96 0.64
N PHE A 21 -17.14 -4.76 1.15
CA PHE A 21 -16.78 -4.60 2.55
C PHE A 21 -17.97 -4.86 3.46
N THR A 22 -17.78 -5.76 4.42
CA THR A 22 -18.74 -6.02 5.50
C THR A 22 -18.06 -5.86 6.85
N LYS A 23 -18.74 -5.21 7.80
CA LYS A 23 -18.24 -5.09 9.18
C LYS A 23 -18.06 -6.47 9.80
N SER A 24 -16.96 -6.68 10.50
CA SER A 24 -16.74 -7.89 11.30
C SER A 24 -17.84 -8.04 12.37
N PRO A 25 -18.26 -9.28 12.72
CA PRO A 25 -19.17 -9.51 13.84
C PRO A 25 -18.68 -8.89 15.17
N PHE A 26 -17.36 -8.77 15.33
CA PHE A 26 -16.72 -8.18 16.52
C PHE A 26 -16.49 -6.67 16.41
N HIS A 27 -17.06 -6.00 15.41
CA HIS A 27 -16.80 -4.58 15.17
C HIS A 27 -17.13 -3.71 16.39
N GLU A 28 -18.27 -3.94 17.04
CA GLU A 28 -18.69 -3.22 18.24
C GLU A 28 -17.81 -3.52 19.46
N GLN A 29 -17.30 -4.75 19.58
CA GLN A 29 -16.45 -5.16 20.70
C GLN A 29 -15.02 -4.63 20.57
N LEU A 30 -14.54 -4.47 19.33
CA LEU A 30 -13.21 -3.95 18.99
C LEU A 30 -13.28 -2.46 18.59
N ARG A 31 -14.27 -1.73 19.11
CA ARG A 31 -14.53 -0.36 18.67
C ARG A 31 -13.37 0.57 19.03
N THR A 32 -12.89 1.31 18.03
CA THR A 32 -11.90 2.39 18.19
C THR A 32 -12.32 3.56 17.31
N ARG A 33 -11.79 4.76 17.61
CA ARG A 33 -12.01 5.95 16.77
C ARG A 33 -11.71 5.64 15.30
N ASP A 34 -10.55 5.05 15.03
CA ASP A 34 -10.08 4.77 13.67
C ASP A 34 -11.01 3.77 12.97
N ARG A 35 -11.47 2.73 13.68
CA ARG A 35 -12.36 1.73 13.09
C ARG A 35 -13.71 2.32 12.72
N ASP A 36 -14.28 3.14 13.60
CA ASP A 36 -15.53 3.85 13.31
C ASP A 36 -15.36 4.76 12.08
N LEU A 37 -14.30 5.58 12.09
CA LEU A 37 -13.98 6.48 11.00
C LEU A 37 -13.84 5.74 9.67
N TYR A 38 -13.00 4.70 9.62
CA TYR A 38 -12.75 3.97 8.37
C TYR A 38 -13.96 3.18 7.89
N THR A 39 -14.87 2.74 8.77
CA THR A 39 -16.15 2.19 8.28
C THR A 39 -17.02 3.24 7.59
N LYS A 40 -16.99 4.50 8.04
CA LYS A 40 -17.67 5.61 7.34
C LYS A 40 -16.96 5.96 6.04
N VAL A 41 -15.61 5.99 6.03
CA VAL A 41 -14.80 6.19 4.82
C VAL A 41 -15.13 5.14 3.77
N PHE A 42 -15.24 3.87 4.17
CA PHE A 42 -15.54 2.79 3.24
C PHE A 42 -16.98 2.83 2.73
N ALA A 43 -17.93 3.26 3.58
CA ALA A 43 -19.31 3.50 3.17
C ALA A 43 -19.44 4.66 2.18
N ASP A 44 -18.65 5.73 2.34
CA ASP A 44 -18.58 6.88 1.43
C ASP A 44 -17.65 6.63 0.22
N LYS A 45 -17.97 5.57 -0.53
CA LYS A 45 -17.16 5.07 -1.64
C LYS A 45 -16.83 6.16 -2.66
N ALA A 46 -17.82 6.96 -3.07
CA ALA A 46 -17.64 7.96 -4.13
C ALA A 46 -16.65 9.06 -3.74
N THR A 47 -16.70 9.55 -2.50
CA THR A 47 -15.79 10.58 -2.01
C THR A 47 -14.39 10.01 -1.80
N THR A 48 -14.31 8.80 -1.23
CA THR A 48 -13.06 8.09 -0.97
C THR A 48 -12.29 7.78 -2.25
N LEU A 49 -12.96 7.30 -3.31
CA LEU A 49 -12.31 7.03 -4.60
C LEU A 49 -11.76 8.31 -5.25
N LYS A 50 -12.43 9.46 -5.11
CA LYS A 50 -11.91 10.75 -5.61
C LYS A 50 -10.63 11.18 -4.88
N VAL A 51 -10.55 10.93 -3.57
CA VAL A 51 -9.32 11.21 -2.80
C VAL A 51 -8.19 10.30 -3.27
N LEU A 52 -8.49 9.01 -3.45
CA LEU A 52 -7.52 8.02 -3.93
C LEU A 52 -6.99 8.37 -5.32
N GLU A 53 -7.88 8.68 -6.27
CA GLU A 53 -7.55 9.12 -7.62
C GLU A 53 -6.64 10.35 -7.60
N ARG A 54 -6.97 11.36 -6.79
CA ARG A 54 -6.15 12.58 -6.64
C ARG A 54 -4.73 12.26 -6.17
N LEU A 55 -4.58 11.35 -5.19
CA LEU A 55 -3.27 10.92 -4.69
C LEU A 55 -2.47 10.24 -5.81
N PHE A 56 -3.09 9.32 -6.53
CA PHE A 56 -2.44 8.60 -7.63
C PHE A 56 -2.02 9.53 -8.76
N HIS A 57 -2.82 10.52 -9.12
CA HIS A 57 -2.44 11.52 -10.12
C HIS A 57 -1.29 12.42 -9.64
N LYS A 58 -1.31 12.85 -8.37
CA LYS A 58 -0.28 13.71 -7.77
C LYS A 58 1.08 13.02 -7.60
N ALA A 59 1.09 11.71 -7.39
CA ALA A 59 2.34 10.96 -7.23
C ALA A 59 3.21 11.01 -8.50
N ARG A 60 4.52 11.12 -8.35
CA ARG A 60 5.48 11.00 -9.46
C ARG A 60 5.74 9.54 -9.77
N LYS A 61 5.57 9.12 -11.03
CA LYS A 61 5.75 7.72 -11.45
C LYS A 61 7.23 7.54 -11.78
N ALA A 62 7.97 6.99 -10.82
CA ALA A 62 9.39 6.73 -10.98
C ALA A 62 9.59 5.52 -11.90
N LYS A 63 10.68 5.50 -12.66
CA LYS A 63 11.08 4.32 -13.43
C LYS A 63 11.32 3.14 -12.47
N PRO A 64 11.11 1.89 -12.92
CA PRO A 64 11.57 0.71 -12.19
C PRO A 64 13.03 0.89 -11.80
N PHE A 65 13.37 0.51 -10.57
CA PHE A 65 14.76 0.45 -10.14
C PHE A 65 15.45 -0.78 -10.74
N GLU A 66 16.78 -0.79 -10.79
CA GLU A 66 17.55 -1.99 -11.11
C GLU A 66 17.20 -3.09 -10.09
N LEU A 67 16.80 -4.27 -10.56
CA LEU A 67 16.44 -5.37 -9.70
C LEU A 67 17.64 -5.80 -8.86
N THR A 68 17.56 -5.59 -7.55
CA THR A 68 18.53 -6.08 -6.57
C THR A 68 17.86 -7.12 -5.68
N MET A 69 18.65 -8.00 -5.08
CA MET A 69 18.14 -8.99 -4.10
C MET A 69 17.32 -8.33 -2.98
N SER A 70 17.73 -7.14 -2.53
CA SER A 70 17.05 -6.36 -1.49
C SER A 70 15.73 -5.72 -1.91
N ARG A 71 15.37 -5.72 -3.20
CA ARG A 71 14.16 -5.06 -3.72
C ARG A 71 13.36 -5.89 -4.72
N ILE A 72 13.70 -7.16 -4.87
CA ILE A 72 13.07 -8.08 -5.83
C ILE A 72 11.55 -8.23 -5.62
N GLN A 73 11.05 -7.96 -4.41
CA GLN A 73 9.63 -8.01 -4.05
C GLN A 73 8.79 -6.86 -4.62
N ALA A 74 9.41 -5.85 -5.24
CA ALA A 74 8.72 -4.69 -5.81
C ALA A 74 9.25 -4.38 -7.23
N PRO A 75 9.20 -5.31 -8.18
CA PRO A 75 9.95 -5.24 -9.44
C PRO A 75 9.53 -4.08 -10.39
N LEU A 76 8.49 -3.34 -10.03
CA LEU A 76 7.87 -2.29 -10.82
C LEU A 76 8.19 -0.90 -10.25
N GLY A 77 7.94 0.15 -11.03
CA GLY A 77 8.23 1.53 -10.64
C GLY A 77 7.43 2.00 -9.42
N CYS A 78 8.01 2.89 -8.59
CA CYS A 78 7.31 3.47 -7.45
C CYS A 78 6.41 4.66 -7.85
N TRP A 79 5.34 4.88 -7.07
CA TRP A 79 4.51 6.08 -7.16
C TRP A 79 4.85 7.01 -6.00
N GLU A 80 5.73 7.99 -6.23
CA GLU A 80 6.35 8.74 -5.15
C GLU A 80 5.62 10.05 -4.83
N LEU A 81 5.31 10.25 -3.55
CA LEU A 81 4.78 11.50 -3.02
C LEU A 81 5.33 11.78 -1.61
N GLY A 82 5.77 13.01 -1.35
CA GLY A 82 6.37 13.40 -0.07
C GLY A 82 7.87 13.11 0.03
N LYS A 83 8.39 12.91 1.25
CA LYS A 83 9.82 12.73 1.53
C LYS A 83 10.06 11.40 2.28
N GLN A 84 11.28 10.88 2.21
CA GLN A 84 11.63 9.60 2.87
C GLN A 84 11.51 9.70 4.40
N LYS A 85 11.95 10.81 5.01
CA LYS A 85 11.88 11.01 6.47
C LYS A 85 10.50 11.50 6.93
N ASP A 86 9.80 12.21 6.06
CA ASP A 86 8.53 12.88 6.31
C ASP A 86 7.53 12.52 5.19
N PRO A 87 6.79 11.40 5.35
CA PRO A 87 5.84 10.93 4.35
C PRO A 87 4.71 11.93 4.12
N HIS A 88 4.10 11.89 2.93
CA HIS A 88 2.98 12.78 2.64
C HIS A 88 1.77 12.46 3.52
N GLY A 89 1.23 13.46 4.21
CA GLY A 89 -0.11 13.39 4.81
C GLY A 89 -1.21 13.68 3.77
N VAL A 90 -2.37 13.07 3.96
CA VAL A 90 -3.59 13.33 3.21
C VAL A 90 -4.69 13.76 4.18
N ARG A 91 -5.30 14.90 3.88
CA ARG A 91 -6.56 15.31 4.49
C ARG A 91 -7.72 14.86 3.62
N PHE A 92 -8.70 14.19 4.20
CA PHE A 92 -9.93 13.82 3.51
C PHE A 92 -11.15 14.35 4.27
N VAL A 93 -12.22 14.60 3.52
CA VAL A 93 -13.49 15.10 4.05
C VAL A 93 -14.57 14.18 3.50
N LEU A 94 -15.38 13.62 4.39
CA LEU A 94 -16.51 12.77 4.06
C LEU A 94 -17.71 13.63 3.65
N SER A 95 -18.65 13.05 2.93
CA SER A 95 -19.95 13.63 2.59
C SER A 95 -20.77 14.05 3.82
N THR A 96 -20.51 13.43 4.98
CA THR A 96 -21.11 13.82 6.27
C THR A 96 -20.53 15.12 6.85
N GLY A 97 -19.45 15.66 6.27
CA GLY A 97 -18.72 16.83 6.75
C GLY A 97 -17.61 16.51 7.75
N GLU A 98 -17.48 15.26 8.20
CA GLU A 98 -16.35 14.82 9.03
C GLU A 98 -15.04 14.86 8.23
N SER A 99 -13.96 15.36 8.83
CA SER A 99 -12.64 15.39 8.20
C SER A 99 -11.58 14.81 9.12
N ASP A 100 -10.61 14.09 8.55
CA ASP A 100 -9.44 13.60 9.27
C ASP A 100 -8.18 13.68 8.41
N ASP A 101 -7.04 13.53 9.07
CA ASP A 101 -5.70 13.50 8.48
C ASP A 101 -5.08 12.12 8.68
N GLU A 102 -4.49 11.57 7.61
CA GLU A 102 -3.80 10.28 7.65
C GLU A 102 -2.52 10.33 6.81
N ILE A 103 -1.59 9.41 7.06
CA ILE A 103 -0.45 9.21 6.17
C ILE A 103 -0.93 8.60 4.83
N ALA A 104 -0.53 9.20 3.71
CA ALA A 104 -1.06 8.85 2.39
C ALA A 104 -0.90 7.37 2.01
N TYR A 105 0.25 6.73 2.30
CA TYR A 105 0.40 5.29 1.99
C TYR A 105 -0.51 4.42 2.87
N ARG A 106 -0.78 4.84 4.11
CA ARG A 106 -1.67 4.11 5.04
C ARG A 106 -3.11 4.22 4.55
N PHE A 107 -3.53 5.42 4.17
CA PHE A 107 -4.84 5.68 3.55
C PHE A 107 -5.02 4.83 2.28
N VAL A 108 -4.05 4.85 1.36
CA VAL A 108 -4.09 4.04 0.13
C VAL A 108 -4.27 2.56 0.46
N PHE A 109 -3.47 2.01 1.38
CA PHE A 109 -3.57 0.60 1.75
C PHE A 109 -4.95 0.24 2.31
N MET A 110 -5.45 1.01 3.27
CA MET A 110 -6.74 0.74 3.92
C MET A 110 -7.91 0.80 2.93
N VAL A 111 -7.90 1.81 2.04
CA VAL A 111 -8.98 2.01 1.06
C VAL A 111 -8.94 0.96 -0.05
N VAL A 112 -7.77 0.73 -0.66
CA VAL A 112 -7.66 -0.22 -1.78
C VAL A 112 -8.02 -1.63 -1.31
N ASN A 113 -7.63 -2.03 -0.10
CA ASN A 113 -7.92 -3.34 0.44
C ASN A 113 -9.24 -3.42 1.23
N ALA A 114 -9.95 -2.30 1.39
CA ALA A 114 -11.11 -2.16 2.29
C ALA A 114 -10.87 -2.82 3.67
N ARG A 115 -9.70 -2.59 4.25
CA ARG A 115 -9.23 -3.30 5.46
C ARG A 115 -9.08 -2.34 6.62
N LEU A 116 -9.72 -2.69 7.74
CA LEU A 116 -9.50 -2.04 9.02
C LEU A 116 -8.20 -2.55 9.64
N LEU A 117 -7.34 -1.63 10.06
CA LEU A 117 -6.09 -1.94 10.74
C LEU A 117 -6.28 -1.90 12.26
N ASN A 118 -5.52 -2.73 12.96
CA ASN A 118 -5.36 -2.64 14.41
C ASN A 118 -4.36 -1.52 14.77
N PRO A 119 -4.38 -1.00 16.01
CA PRO A 119 -3.42 0.00 16.45
C PRO A 119 -1.96 -0.43 16.31
N GLU A 120 -1.69 -1.73 16.44
CA GLU A 120 -0.35 -2.33 16.38
C GLU A 120 0.12 -2.58 14.94
N ASP A 121 -0.80 -2.52 13.96
CA ASP A 121 -0.51 -2.83 12.56
C ASP A 121 0.28 -1.68 11.93
N VAL A 122 1.39 -2.03 11.30
CA VAL A 122 2.20 -1.11 10.50
C VAL A 122 2.09 -1.45 9.03
N ILE A 123 2.10 -0.41 8.19
CA ILE A 123 2.22 -0.59 6.74
C ILE A 123 3.70 -0.58 6.36
N ARG A 124 4.12 -1.67 5.75
CA ARG A 124 5.50 -1.91 5.30
C ARG A 124 5.58 -1.73 3.80
N HIS A 125 6.73 -1.22 3.34
CA HIS A 125 7.03 -1.02 1.93
C HIS A 125 7.94 -2.13 1.42
N THR A 126 7.48 -2.98 0.51
CA THR A 126 8.33 -4.01 -0.12
C THR A 126 9.47 -3.39 -0.94
N CYS A 127 9.31 -2.13 -1.39
CA CYS A 127 10.29 -1.37 -2.16
C CYS A 127 11.32 -0.56 -1.33
N ASP A 128 11.24 -0.55 0.01
CA ASP A 128 12.08 0.29 0.90
C ASP A 128 12.00 1.80 0.59
N ASN A 129 10.87 2.26 0.06
CA ASN A 129 10.65 3.66 -0.33
C ASN A 129 9.40 4.22 0.34
N ARG A 130 9.60 5.01 1.42
CA ARG A 130 8.49 5.58 2.23
C ARG A 130 7.63 6.60 1.47
N LYS A 131 8.10 7.09 0.32
CA LYS A 131 7.33 7.97 -0.56
C LYS A 131 6.33 7.19 -1.42
N CYS A 132 6.45 5.87 -1.50
CA CYS A 132 5.70 5.05 -2.43
C CYS A 132 4.24 4.89 -1.99
N LEU A 133 3.32 5.18 -2.91
CA LEU A 133 1.87 5.00 -2.81
C LEU A 133 1.34 3.88 -3.71
N ARG A 134 2.22 3.12 -4.37
CA ARG A 134 1.80 2.07 -5.29
C ARG A 134 1.19 0.91 -4.49
N PRO A 135 -0.07 0.50 -4.72
CA PRO A 135 -0.76 -0.39 -3.78
C PRO A 135 -0.11 -1.77 -3.58
N ASP A 136 0.40 -2.40 -4.63
CA ASP A 136 1.13 -3.68 -4.56
C ASP A 136 2.54 -3.58 -3.96
N HIS A 137 3.00 -2.39 -3.57
CA HIS A 137 4.21 -2.22 -2.77
C HIS A 137 3.93 -2.08 -1.27
N LEU A 138 2.66 -2.11 -0.87
CA LEU A 138 2.22 -1.89 0.51
C LEU A 138 1.65 -3.17 1.09
N ILE A 139 2.16 -3.57 2.25
CA ILE A 139 1.69 -4.73 2.99
C ILE A 139 1.48 -4.37 4.45
N VAL A 140 0.52 -5.02 5.09
CA VAL A 140 0.31 -4.92 6.54
C VAL A 140 1.21 -5.92 7.26
N GLY A 141 1.70 -5.56 8.44
CA GLY A 141 2.39 -6.46 9.33
C GLY A 141 2.57 -5.84 10.71
N SER A 142 3.35 -6.49 11.55
CA SER A 142 3.75 -6.05 12.87
C SER A 142 5.04 -5.23 12.86
N ALA A 143 5.31 -4.52 13.95
CA ALA A 143 6.60 -3.84 14.15
C ALA A 143 7.80 -4.82 14.09
N LYS A 144 7.61 -6.07 14.52
CA LYS A 144 8.62 -7.13 14.43
C LYS A 144 8.93 -7.49 12.99
N GLU A 145 7.89 -7.72 12.18
CA GLU A 145 8.04 -8.00 10.75
C GLU A 145 8.68 -6.82 10.01
N ASN A 146 8.33 -5.58 10.37
CA ASN A 146 8.99 -4.40 9.80
C ASN A 146 10.50 -4.36 10.12
N ARG A 147 10.91 -4.77 11.32
CA ARG A 147 12.33 -4.90 11.67
C ARG A 147 13.01 -6.03 10.88
N GLN A 148 12.33 -7.16 10.73
CA GLN A 148 12.83 -8.29 9.94
C GLN A 148 13.05 -7.93 8.47
N ASP A 149 12.20 -7.09 7.89
CA ASP A 149 12.42 -6.57 6.53
C ASP A 149 13.74 -5.79 6.43
N ASP A 150 14.03 -4.94 7.42
CA ASP A 150 15.28 -4.17 7.42
C ASP A 150 16.49 -5.09 7.55
N GLU A 151 16.44 -6.10 8.42
CA GLU A 151 17.49 -7.12 8.59
C GLU A 151 17.67 -7.94 7.32
N ALA A 152 16.59 -8.41 6.71
CA ALA A 152 16.60 -9.18 5.46
C ALA A 152 17.23 -8.36 4.31
N ARG A 153 16.91 -7.07 4.20
CA ARG A 153 17.51 -6.19 3.18
C ARG A 153 19.00 -5.97 3.43
N ILE A 154 19.43 -5.83 4.68
CA ILE A 154 20.85 -5.72 5.04
C ILE A 154 21.60 -6.98 4.57
N TYR A 155 21.06 -8.16 4.88
CA TYR A 155 21.64 -9.44 4.45
C TYR A 155 21.63 -9.60 2.93
N ALA A 156 20.58 -9.12 2.25
CA ALA A 156 20.44 -9.10 0.80
C ALA A 156 21.26 -7.99 0.09
N GLY A 157 22.28 -7.43 0.76
CA GLY A 157 23.24 -6.53 0.13
C GLY A 157 22.84 -5.05 0.09
N ARG A 158 21.95 -4.57 0.96
CA ARG A 158 21.69 -3.11 1.10
C ARG A 158 22.92 -2.34 1.63
N GLY A 159 23.86 -3.03 2.28
CA GLY A 159 25.12 -2.47 2.76
C GLY A 159 26.07 -2.03 1.64
N ALA A 160 27.17 -1.37 2.00
CA ALA A 160 28.14 -0.83 1.05
C ALA A 160 28.72 -1.91 0.10
N GLU A 161 28.92 -3.13 0.59
CA GLU A 161 29.50 -4.25 -0.16
C GLU A 161 28.50 -4.97 -1.10
N GLY A 162 27.19 -4.77 -0.91
CA GLY A 162 26.16 -5.37 -1.76
C GLY A 162 25.55 -4.41 -2.79
N LYS A 163 25.87 -3.12 -2.71
CA LYS A 163 25.51 -2.09 -3.71
C LYS A 163 26.20 -2.39 -5.05
N GLY A 164 25.60 -3.25 -5.86
CA GLY A 164 26.14 -3.67 -7.15
C GLY A 164 25.72 -5.08 -7.57
N GLN A 165 25.12 -5.86 -6.67
CA GLN A 165 24.52 -7.15 -7.01
C GLN A 165 23.18 -6.93 -7.72
N ILE A 166 23.27 -6.56 -9.00
CA ILE A 166 22.14 -6.39 -9.90
C ILE A 166 21.79 -7.77 -10.47
N ILE A 167 20.55 -8.18 -10.27
CA ILE A 167 20.00 -9.35 -10.94
C ILE A 167 19.64 -8.88 -12.34
N THR A 168 20.39 -9.35 -13.33
CA THR A 168 20.04 -9.11 -14.74
C THR A 168 18.97 -10.12 -15.14
N GLY A 169 17.81 -9.60 -15.54
CA GLY A 169 16.67 -10.41 -15.96
C GLY A 169 15.59 -9.51 -16.52
N GLU A 170 14.95 -9.97 -17.60
CA GLU A 170 13.78 -9.31 -18.14
C GLU A 170 12.54 -9.94 -17.51
N ILE A 171 11.59 -9.12 -17.06
CA ILE A 171 10.25 -9.60 -16.77
C ILE A 171 9.61 -9.85 -18.13
N ALA A 172 9.35 -11.12 -18.46
CA ALA A 172 8.77 -11.49 -19.74
C ALA A 172 7.46 -10.72 -19.99
N GLU A 173 7.24 -10.26 -21.22
CA GLU A 173 5.97 -9.65 -21.60
C GLU A 173 4.81 -10.62 -21.33
N GLY A 174 3.74 -10.12 -20.70
CA GLY A 174 2.56 -10.92 -20.38
C GLY A 174 2.62 -11.69 -19.07
N VAL A 175 3.68 -11.55 -18.25
CA VAL A 175 3.66 -12.06 -16.87
C VAL A 175 2.71 -11.23 -16.03
N GLU A 176 1.57 -11.80 -15.66
CA GLU A 176 0.71 -11.28 -14.61
C GLU A 176 1.45 -11.40 -13.26
N VAL A 177 2.06 -10.29 -12.84
CA VAL A 177 2.51 -10.17 -11.44
C VAL A 177 1.25 -10.06 -10.61
N SER A 178 0.96 -11.09 -9.81
CA SER A 178 -0.20 -11.08 -8.92
C SER A 178 -0.18 -9.82 -8.06
N ILE A 179 -1.14 -8.94 -8.32
CA ILE A 179 -1.37 -7.66 -7.63
C ILE A 179 -1.81 -7.86 -6.16
N TYR A 180 -2.04 -9.11 -5.75
CA TYR A 180 -2.29 -9.46 -4.37
C TYR A 180 -0.96 -9.83 -3.71
N PRO A 181 -0.50 -9.11 -2.68
CA PRO A 181 0.48 -9.69 -1.80
C PRO A 181 -0.20 -10.92 -1.17
N GLN A 182 0.28 -12.10 -1.56
CA GLN A 182 0.14 -13.40 -0.90
C GLN A 182 -1.10 -13.55 -0.01
N ARG A 183 -2.06 -14.39 -0.45
CA ARG A 183 -3.08 -15.07 0.38
C ARG A 183 -2.80 -14.91 1.89
N LEU A 184 -3.51 -14.00 2.54
CA LEU A 184 -3.57 -13.96 4.02
C LEU A 184 -4.51 -15.04 4.58
N ASP A 185 -5.04 -15.86 3.67
CA ASP A 185 -5.86 -17.04 3.87
C ASP A 185 -5.03 -18.35 3.84
N ALA A 186 -3.71 -18.27 4.08
CA ALA A 186 -3.04 -19.38 4.76
C ALA A 186 -3.59 -19.44 6.20
N GLY A 187 -4.79 -20.03 6.31
CA GLY A 187 -5.33 -20.46 7.58
C GLY A 187 -4.27 -21.24 8.34
N ILE A 188 -4.18 -20.96 9.62
CA ILE A 188 -3.61 -21.88 10.59
C ILE A 188 -4.47 -23.15 10.46
N GLU A 189 -3.97 -24.16 9.75
CA GLU A 189 -4.38 -25.55 9.97
C GLU A 189 -3.87 -26.02 11.34
#